data_AF-A0A7S0C0D8-F1
#
_entry.id   AF-A0A7S0C0D8-F1
#
_cell.length_a   1.000
_cell.length_b   1.000
_cell.length_c   1.000
_cell.angle_alpha   90.00
_cell.angle_beta   90.00
_cell.angle_gamma   90.00
#
_symmetry.space_group_name_H-M   'P 1'
#
loop_
_entity.id
_entity.type
_entity.pdbx_description
1 polymer ?
#
loop_
_entity_poly.entity_id
_entity_poly.type
_entity_poly.pdbx_seq_one_letter_code
_entity_poly.pdbx_strand_id
1 'polypeptide(L)'
;GAVRPGTASVSSYKAAPVSGTFDASLANQVSADHQPIADGLLQIVALLTNPNLPLNPSERKQLTESEKGVAILIKKLSRGAIDPDVVAKVQQLVVAAESRNYVAAGGIQKSLVDSVWSDHKDWLKGLKFLIQLAMKKLS
;
A
#
# COMPACT_ATOMS: atom_id res chain seq x y z
N GLY A 1 15.22 -43.98 34.29
CA GLY A 1 15.73 -42.64 33.90
C GLY A 1 15.34 -42.40 32.46
N ALA A 2 14.54 -41.35 32.21
CA ALA A 2 13.99 -41.05 30.90
C ALA A 2 15.05 -40.45 29.96
N VAL A 3 15.38 -41.15 28.88
CA VAL A 3 16.11 -40.59 27.73
C VAL A 3 15.09 -40.16 26.70
N ARG A 4 15.03 -38.85 26.45
CA ARG A 4 14.08 -38.19 25.55
C ARG A 4 14.62 -38.25 24.12
N PRO A 5 13.93 -38.90 23.16
CA PRO A 5 14.25 -38.80 21.74
C PRO A 5 13.70 -37.47 21.22
N GLY A 6 14.59 -36.62 20.70
CA GLY A 6 14.27 -35.29 20.20
C GLY A 6 14.87 -35.03 18.83
N THR A 7 14.67 -35.93 17.87
CA THR A 7 14.83 -35.62 16.44
C THR A 7 13.55 -34.96 15.94
N ALA A 8 13.45 -33.64 16.12
CA ALA A 8 12.46 -32.86 15.40
C ALA A 8 12.91 -32.78 13.94
N SER A 9 12.31 -33.62 13.09
CA SER A 9 12.28 -33.43 11.65
C SER A 9 11.79 -32.02 11.36
N VAL A 10 12.65 -31.18 10.80
CA VAL A 10 12.28 -29.86 10.29
C VAL A 10 11.38 -30.08 9.06
N SER A 11 10.09 -30.20 9.32
CA SER A 11 9.06 -30.18 8.29
C SER A 11 9.15 -28.87 7.53
N SER A 12 9.33 -29.00 6.22
CA SER A 12 8.80 -28.11 5.18
C SER A 12 9.05 -26.63 5.43
N TYR A 13 10.04 -26.08 4.73
CA TYR A 13 10.06 -24.66 4.32
C TYR A 13 8.81 -24.41 3.46
N LYS A 14 7.68 -24.23 4.16
CA LYS A 14 6.51 -23.52 3.67
C LYS A 14 7.04 -22.16 3.30
N ALA A 15 7.09 -21.89 2.00
CA ALA A 15 7.27 -20.56 1.47
C ALA A 15 6.50 -19.60 2.38
N ALA A 16 7.23 -18.74 3.08
CA ALA A 16 6.61 -17.75 3.94
C ALA A 16 5.59 -17.01 3.07
N PRO A 17 4.29 -17.00 3.42
CA PRO A 17 3.33 -16.21 2.69
C PRO A 17 3.60 -14.76 3.09
N VAL A 18 4.57 -14.11 2.44
CA VAL A 18 4.65 -12.64 2.45
C VAL A 18 3.59 -12.13 1.47
N SER A 19 2.34 -12.55 1.66
CA SER A 19 1.21 -12.16 0.82
C SER A 19 -0.10 -12.11 1.61
N GLY A 20 -0.04 -12.22 2.95
CA GLY A 20 -1.22 -12.35 3.80
C GLY A 20 -1.78 -11.04 4.38
N THR A 21 -1.58 -9.87 3.77
CA THR A 21 -2.17 -8.63 4.32
C THR A 21 -2.76 -7.70 3.26
N PHE A 22 -2.47 -7.94 1.98
CA PHE A 22 -2.98 -7.10 0.91
C PHE A 22 -3.98 -7.89 0.05
N ASP A 23 -5.23 -7.87 0.51
CA ASP A 23 -6.36 -8.39 -0.26
C ASP A 23 -6.76 -7.36 -1.31
N ALA A 24 -6.46 -7.63 -2.59
CA ALA A 24 -6.98 -6.82 -3.70
C ALA A 24 -8.52 -6.76 -3.71
N SER A 25 -9.17 -7.75 -3.09
CA SER A 25 -10.61 -7.78 -2.83
C SER A 25 -11.11 -6.66 -1.91
N LEU A 26 -10.22 -5.93 -1.23
CA LEU A 26 -10.57 -4.74 -0.45
C LEU A 26 -11.17 -3.63 -1.33
N ALA A 27 -10.73 -3.49 -2.59
CA ALA A 27 -11.33 -2.54 -3.52
C ALA A 27 -12.83 -2.81 -3.71
N ASN A 28 -13.23 -4.07 -3.71
CA ASN A 28 -14.63 -4.50 -3.87
C ASN A 28 -15.53 -4.14 -2.67
N GLN A 29 -14.94 -3.71 -1.56
CA GLN A 29 -15.67 -3.25 -0.36
C GLN A 29 -15.93 -1.74 -0.40
N VAL A 30 -15.38 -1.02 -1.38
CA VAL A 30 -15.53 0.43 -1.49
C VAL A 30 -16.70 0.77 -2.42
N SER A 31 -17.44 1.82 -2.06
CA SER A 31 -18.48 2.40 -2.91
C SER A 31 -17.98 2.67 -4.33
N ALA A 32 -18.89 2.56 -5.30
CA ALA A 32 -18.59 2.67 -6.73
C ALA A 32 -17.83 3.95 -7.10
N ASP A 33 -18.09 5.07 -6.41
CA ASP A 33 -17.40 6.35 -6.63
C ASP A 33 -15.91 6.36 -6.24
N HIS A 34 -15.47 5.43 -5.40
CA HIS A 34 -14.07 5.35 -4.93
C HIS A 34 -13.35 4.06 -5.38
N GLN A 35 -14.03 3.19 -6.14
CA GLN A 35 -13.43 2.09 -6.88
C GLN A 35 -12.19 2.52 -7.69
N PRO A 36 -12.21 3.61 -8.50
CA PRO A 36 -11.04 4.00 -9.29
C PRO A 36 -9.84 4.39 -8.42
N ILE A 37 -10.09 4.91 -7.21
CA ILE A 37 -9.04 5.24 -6.25
C ILE A 37 -8.35 3.97 -5.74
N ALA A 38 -9.15 2.99 -5.34
CA ALA A 38 -8.63 1.71 -4.85
C ALA A 38 -7.88 0.96 -5.96
N ASP A 39 -8.43 0.92 -7.18
CA ASP A 39 -7.81 0.28 -8.34
C ASP A 39 -6.46 0.91 -8.69
N GLY A 40 -6.39 2.24 -8.81
CA GLY A 40 -5.14 2.90 -9.15
C GLY A 40 -4.03 2.69 -8.11
N LEU A 41 -4.37 2.67 -6.82
CA LEU A 41 -3.40 2.34 -5.76
C LEU A 41 -2.96 0.87 -5.82
N LEU A 42 -3.89 -0.04 -6.06
CA LEU A 42 -3.62 -1.47 -6.26
C LEU A 42 -2.69 -1.70 -7.45
N GLN A 43 -2.90 -0.99 -8.56
CA GLN A 43 -2.04 -1.07 -9.73
C GLN A 43 -0.61 -0.62 -9.43
N ILE A 44 -0.42 0.49 -8.71
CA ILE A 44 0.92 0.95 -8.33
C ILE A 44 1.62 -0.07 -7.45
N VAL A 45 0.91 -0.65 -6.47
CA VAL A 45 1.44 -1.73 -5.63
C VAL A 45 1.81 -2.94 -6.49
N ALA A 46 0.97 -3.36 -7.43
CA ALA A 46 1.23 -4.49 -8.31
C ALA A 46 2.47 -4.26 -9.19
N LEU A 47 2.63 -3.05 -9.72
CA LEU A 47 3.81 -2.65 -10.49
C LEU A 47 5.10 -2.72 -9.64
N LEU A 48 5.02 -2.30 -8.38
CA LEU A 48 6.15 -2.35 -7.44
C LEU A 48 6.43 -3.75 -6.90
N THR A 49 5.41 -4.61 -6.82
CA THR A 49 5.53 -6.01 -6.36
C THR A 49 6.05 -6.92 -7.47
N ASN A 50 6.19 -6.40 -8.70
CA ASN A 50 6.68 -7.15 -9.85
C ASN A 50 8.05 -7.78 -9.55
N PRO A 51 8.19 -9.12 -9.65
CA PRO A 51 9.46 -9.81 -9.35
C PRO A 51 10.61 -9.42 -10.28
N ASN A 52 10.31 -8.85 -11.46
CA ASN A 52 11.31 -8.34 -12.38
C ASN A 52 11.90 -7.00 -11.93
N LEU A 53 11.32 -6.36 -10.91
CA LEU A 53 11.80 -5.10 -10.36
C LEU A 53 12.76 -5.38 -9.19
N PRO A 54 14.07 -5.11 -9.34
CA PRO A 54 15.02 -5.34 -8.26
C PRO A 54 14.75 -4.32 -7.13
N LEU A 55 14.18 -4.81 -6.04
CA LEU A 55 13.97 -4.04 -4.81
C LEU A 55 14.98 -4.45 -3.75
N ASN A 56 15.64 -3.46 -3.17
CA ASN A 56 16.53 -3.64 -2.02
C ASN A 56 15.71 -4.04 -0.77
N PRO A 57 16.33 -4.63 0.26
CA PRO A 57 15.62 -5.05 1.48
C PRO A 57 14.84 -3.91 2.15
N SER A 58 15.38 -2.69 2.12
CA SER A 58 14.73 -1.48 2.65
C SER A 58 13.52 -1.05 1.81
N GLU A 59 13.61 -1.18 0.48
CA GLU A 59 12.53 -0.85 -0.45
C GLU A 59 11.40 -1.87 -0.35
N ARG A 60 11.74 -3.15 -0.20
CA ARG A 60 10.77 -4.23 0.03
C ARG A 60 10.02 -4.02 1.35
N LYS A 61 10.70 -3.56 2.41
CA LYS A 61 10.04 -3.12 3.66
C LYS A 61 9.13 -1.92 3.44
N GLN A 62 9.56 -0.92 2.69
CA GLN A 62 8.72 0.24 2.35
C GLN A 62 7.48 -0.17 1.57
N LEU A 63 7.60 -1.11 0.63
CA LEU A 63 6.48 -1.66 -0.11
C LEU A 63 5.48 -2.32 0.84
N THR A 64 5.93 -3.16 1.78
CA THR A 64 5.05 -3.77 2.78
C THR A 64 4.32 -2.75 3.67
N GLU A 65 5.00 -1.67 4.06
CA GLU A 65 4.35 -0.58 4.81
C GLU A 65 3.37 0.21 3.93
N SER A 66 3.66 0.32 2.64
CA SER A 66 2.77 0.93 1.65
C SER A 66 1.51 0.11 1.43
N GLU A 67 1.64 -1.21 1.28
CA GLU A 67 0.52 -2.16 1.17
C GLU A 67 -0.43 -2.04 2.37
N LYS A 68 0.12 -1.98 3.59
CA LYS A 68 -0.68 -1.76 4.80
C LYS A 68 -1.38 -0.41 4.78
N GLY A 69 -0.68 0.64 4.34
CA GLY A 69 -1.28 1.98 4.22
C GLY A 69 -2.44 2.02 3.24
N VAL A 70 -2.29 1.41 2.07
CA VAL A 70 -3.36 1.29 1.06
C VAL A 70 -4.53 0.48 1.61
N ALA A 71 -4.29 -0.63 2.30
CA ALA A 71 -5.35 -1.42 2.92
C ALA A 71 -6.14 -0.62 3.99
N ILE A 72 -5.45 0.17 4.82
CA ILE A 72 -6.08 1.05 5.81
C ILE A 72 -6.91 2.13 5.12
N LEU A 73 -6.37 2.77 4.07
CA LEU A 73 -7.08 3.78 3.28
C LEU A 73 -8.36 3.21 2.67
N ILE A 74 -8.27 2.06 2.02
CA ILE A 74 -9.43 1.37 1.42
C ILE A 74 -10.49 1.05 2.48
N LYS A 75 -10.07 0.55 3.65
CA LYS A 75 -10.97 0.27 4.77
C LYS A 75 -11.60 1.53 5.38
N LYS A 76 -10.90 2.65 5.35
CA LYS A 76 -11.40 3.95 5.81
C LYS A 76 -12.38 4.55 4.80
N LEU A 77 -12.12 4.40 3.50
CA LEU A 77 -13.02 4.76 2.40
C LEU A 77 -14.33 3.95 2.47
N SER A 78 -14.27 2.63 2.64
CA SER A 78 -15.47 1.79 2.74
C SER A 78 -16.33 2.09 3.96
N ARG A 79 -15.73 2.65 5.02
CA ARG A 79 -16.42 3.09 6.23
C ARG A 79 -16.93 4.53 6.17
N GLY A 80 -16.64 5.29 5.11
CA GLY A 80 -16.94 6.72 5.05
C GLY A 80 -16.24 7.53 6.14
N ALA A 81 -15.08 7.05 6.63
CA ALA A 81 -14.34 7.66 7.73
C ALA A 81 -13.24 8.62 7.24
N ILE A 82 -13.39 9.12 6.01
CA ILE A 82 -12.49 10.08 5.36
C ILE A 82 -13.34 11.23 4.85
N ASP A 83 -12.87 12.44 5.12
CA ASP A 83 -13.54 13.66 4.69
C ASP A 83 -13.56 13.75 3.15
N PRO A 84 -14.66 14.20 2.52
CA PRO A 84 -14.77 14.29 1.07
C PRO A 84 -13.66 15.15 0.41
N ASP A 85 -13.16 16.18 1.09
CA ASP A 85 -12.04 16.98 0.58
C ASP A 85 -10.74 16.15 0.46
N VAL A 86 -10.49 15.30 1.47
CA VAL A 86 -9.35 14.38 1.48
C VAL A 86 -9.52 13.33 0.39
N VAL A 87 -10.71 12.79 0.21
CA VAL A 87 -10.99 11.81 -0.86
C VAL A 87 -10.74 12.42 -2.23
N ALA A 88 -11.20 13.66 -2.49
CA ALA A 88 -10.97 14.36 -3.75
C ALA A 88 -9.47 14.53 -4.05
N LYS A 89 -8.67 14.90 -3.04
CA LYS A 89 -7.21 15.00 -3.20
C LYS A 89 -6.53 13.64 -3.42
N VAL A 90 -6.98 12.57 -2.73
CA VAL A 90 -6.48 11.21 -2.99
C VAL A 90 -6.83 10.78 -4.41
N GLN A 91 -8.01 11.12 -4.91
CA GLN A 91 -8.41 10.87 -6.30
C GLN A 91 -7.51 11.61 -7.29
N GLN A 92 -7.20 12.89 -7.05
CA GLN A 92 -6.22 13.64 -7.86
C GLN A 92 -4.83 12.99 -7.85
N LEU A 93 -4.39 12.46 -6.69
CA LEU A 93 -3.13 11.74 -6.57
C LEU A 93 -3.13 10.46 -7.41
N VAL A 94 -4.22 9.70 -7.40
CA VAL A 94 -4.38 8.49 -8.22
C VAL A 94 -4.35 8.85 -9.70
N VAL A 95 -5.10 9.86 -10.14
CA VAL A 95 -5.10 10.33 -11.53
C VAL A 95 -3.69 10.76 -11.98
N ALA A 96 -2.95 11.45 -11.11
CA ALA A 96 -1.56 11.81 -11.37
C ALA A 96 -0.65 10.56 -11.50
N ALA A 97 -0.86 9.56 -10.65
CA ALA A 97 -0.10 8.31 -10.70
C ALA A 97 -0.44 7.44 -11.92
N GLU A 98 -1.71 7.39 -12.35
CA GLU A 98 -2.15 6.75 -13.60
C GLU A 98 -1.48 7.40 -14.82
N SER A 99 -1.33 8.73 -14.79
CA SER A 99 -0.59 9.48 -15.82
C SER A 99 0.94 9.33 -15.72
N ARG A 100 1.45 8.42 -14.85
CA ARG A 100 2.86 8.26 -14.48
C ARG A 100 3.53 9.53 -13.97
N ASN A 101 2.76 10.53 -13.58
CA ASN A 101 3.26 11.79 -13.04
C ASN A 101 3.40 11.71 -11.52
N TYR A 102 4.40 10.94 -11.08
CA TYR A 102 4.67 10.73 -9.65
C TYR A 102 5.19 12.00 -8.94
N VAL A 103 5.68 12.98 -9.69
CA VAL A 103 6.10 14.30 -9.15
C VAL A 103 4.88 15.07 -8.67
N ALA A 104 3.84 15.16 -9.51
CA ALA A 104 2.57 15.77 -9.13
C ALA A 104 1.91 15.00 -7.98
N ALA A 105 1.88 13.67 -8.05
CA ALA A 105 1.36 12.81 -6.99
C ALA A 105 2.06 13.06 -5.63
N GLY A 106 3.39 13.22 -5.63
CA GLY A 106 4.17 13.55 -4.43
C GLY A 106 3.87 14.94 -3.86
N GLY A 107 3.58 15.92 -4.72
CA GLY A 107 3.12 17.25 -4.31
C GLY A 107 1.76 17.21 -3.62
N ILE A 108 0.79 16.49 -4.21
CA ILE A 108 -0.55 16.31 -3.65
C ILE A 108 -0.47 15.56 -2.32
N GLN A 109 0.36 14.51 -2.24
CA GLN A 109 0.59 13.74 -1.02
C GLN A 109 1.10 14.62 0.12
N LYS A 110 2.05 15.53 -0.15
CA LYS A 110 2.54 16.49 0.84
C LYS A 110 1.44 17.43 1.32
N SER A 111 0.63 17.97 0.41
CA SER A 111 -0.51 18.82 0.78
C SER A 111 -1.52 18.06 1.66
N LEU A 112 -1.76 16.76 1.35
CA LEU A 112 -2.63 15.90 2.16
C LEU A 112 -2.10 15.72 3.57
N VAL A 113 -0.79 15.45 3.70
CA VAL A 113 -0.13 15.31 5.00
C VAL A 113 -0.27 16.59 5.79
N ASP A 114 0.04 17.74 5.22
CA ASP A 114 -0.03 19.01 5.94
C ASP A 114 -1.44 19.32 6.48
N SER A 115 -2.48 18.96 5.72
CA SER A 115 -3.87 19.21 6.10
C SER A 115 -4.44 18.21 7.13
N VAL A 116 -4.17 16.91 6.99
CA VAL A 116 -4.90 15.86 7.74
C VAL A 116 -4.01 14.81 8.42
N TRP A 117 -2.73 15.13 8.67
CA TRP A 117 -1.79 14.21 9.32
C TRP A 117 -2.30 13.65 10.65
N SER A 118 -2.88 14.47 11.51
CA SER A 118 -3.23 14.11 12.89
C SER A 118 -4.16 12.89 12.97
N ASP A 119 -5.18 12.83 12.10
CA ASP A 119 -6.21 11.78 12.08
C ASP A 119 -5.92 10.63 11.11
N HIS A 120 -4.98 10.83 10.17
CA HIS A 120 -4.79 9.95 9.02
C HIS A 120 -3.34 9.49 8.80
N LYS A 121 -2.44 9.72 9.77
CA LYS A 121 -1.00 9.41 9.66
C LYS A 121 -0.67 7.99 9.20
N ASP A 122 -1.46 6.99 9.61
CA ASP A 122 -1.12 5.57 9.41
C ASP A 122 -1.13 5.19 7.93
N TRP A 123 -2.16 5.59 7.19
CA TRP A 123 -2.22 5.33 5.75
C TRP A 123 -1.47 6.39 4.93
N LEU A 124 -1.39 7.63 5.41
CA LEU A 124 -0.61 8.71 4.78
C LEU A 124 0.88 8.36 4.64
N LYS A 125 1.47 7.76 5.68
CA LYS A 125 2.87 7.29 5.64
C LYS A 125 3.06 6.19 4.59
N GLY A 126 2.17 5.20 4.56
CA GLY A 126 2.21 4.16 3.54
C GLY A 126 2.08 4.72 2.12
N LEU A 127 1.14 5.66 1.91
CA LEU A 127 0.95 6.32 0.62
C LEU A 127 2.19 7.13 0.19
N LYS A 128 2.85 7.80 1.13
CA LYS A 128 4.11 8.50 0.88
C LYS A 128 5.19 7.55 0.38
N PHE A 129 5.38 6.42 1.07
CA PHE A 129 6.38 5.43 0.69
C PHE A 129 6.05 4.82 -0.68
N LEU A 130 4.77 4.56 -0.96
CA LEU A 130 4.31 4.07 -2.25
C LEU A 130 4.73 5.02 -3.37
N ILE A 131 4.39 6.31 -3.25
CA ILE A 131 4.68 7.31 -4.28
C ILE A 131 6.19 7.56 -4.41
N GLN A 132 6.95 7.58 -3.30
CA GLN A 132 8.40 7.72 -3.39
C GLN A 132 9.06 6.51 -4.05
N LEU A 133 8.58 5.31 -3.78
CA LEU A 133 9.10 4.09 -4.38
C LEU A 133 8.71 4.00 -5.86
N ALA A 134 7.46 4.33 -6.20
CA ALA A 134 6.97 4.46 -7.57
C ALA A 134 7.78 5.49 -8.34
N MET A 135 7.99 6.69 -7.79
CA MET A 135 8.81 7.72 -8.39
C MET A 135 10.28 7.30 -8.55
N LYS A 136 10.78 6.35 -7.75
CA LYS A 136 12.18 5.91 -7.85
C LYS A 136 12.37 4.72 -8.81
N LYS A 137 11.33 3.91 -9.02
CA LYS A 137 11.40 2.66 -9.79
C LYS A 137 10.63 2.70 -11.11
N LEU A 138 9.61 3.56 -11.20
CA LEU A 138 8.70 3.67 -12.34
C LEU A 138 8.85 5.02 -13.08
N SER A 139 9.67 5.95 -12.56
CA SER A 139 10.04 7.19 -13.28
C SER A 139 11.01 6.94 -14.41
#